data_AF-A0A2H0BGW3-F1
#
_entry.id   AF-A0A2H0BGW3-F1
#
_cell.length_a   1.000
_cell.length_b   1.000
_cell.length_c   1.000
_cell.angle_alpha   90.00
_cell.angle_beta   90.00
_cell.angle_gamma   90.00
#
_symmetry.space_group_name_H-M   'P 1'
#
loop_
_entity.id
_entity.type
_entity.pdbx_description
1 polymer ?
#
loop_
_entity_poly.entity_id
_entity_poly.type
_entity_poly.pdbx_seq_one_letter_code
_entity_poly.pdbx_strand_id
1 'polypeptide(L)'
;MSALNIFTTFISTVGFVTTVLSVVIILTALISWFLGIYPLLKRFGLARWKRNIAIAADDDPYNSLKNDLTKAEVFREKNIYQIKKNSLSQIKDSSLVLIDYQSFSEDEIKTILRNKQNKAGFIFYFPEFEPANTMIPKEMLIEINNEPFTTVVNFRGRLINDIVVTMISTSYD
;
A
#
# COMPACT_ATOMS: atom_id res chain seq x y z
N MET A 1 25.28 -2.84 53.68
CA MET A 1 25.61 -2.16 52.41
C MET A 1 25.05 -0.74 52.53
N SER A 2 25.88 0.30 52.44
CA SER A 2 25.41 1.68 52.64
C SER A 2 24.44 2.08 51.51
N ALA A 3 23.45 2.93 51.81
CA ALA A 3 22.50 3.42 50.80
C ALA A 3 23.20 4.06 49.58
N LEU A 4 24.36 4.69 49.82
CA LEU A 4 25.21 5.25 48.76
C LEU A 4 25.76 4.17 47.81
N ASN A 5 26.15 3.00 48.32
CA ASN A 5 26.66 1.91 47.49
C ASN A 5 25.54 1.29 46.63
N ILE A 6 24.32 1.18 47.16
CA ILE A 6 23.17 0.68 46.40
C ILE A 6 22.83 1.66 45.27
N PHE A 7 22.86 2.96 45.56
CA PHE A 7 22.57 4.01 44.58
C PHE A 7 23.61 4.06 43.44
N THR A 8 24.91 3.98 43.76
CA THR A 8 25.97 4.00 42.74
C THR A 8 25.96 2.74 41.88
N THR A 9 25.69 1.56 42.47
CA THR A 9 25.50 0.32 41.70
C THR A 9 24.32 0.43 40.74
N PHE A 10 23.18 0.96 41.19
CA PHE A 10 22.00 1.14 40.35
C PHE A 10 22.29 2.04 39.13
N ILE A 11 22.88 3.22 39.34
CA ILE A 11 23.23 4.14 38.25
C ILE A 11 24.22 3.50 37.27
N SER A 12 25.21 2.76 37.78
CA SER A 12 26.20 2.07 36.94
C SER A 12 25.55 0.97 36.08
N THR A 13 24.65 0.17 36.66
CA THR A 13 23.93 -0.87 35.92
C THR A 13 23.03 -0.27 34.83
N VAL A 14 22.26 0.77 35.16
CA VAL A 14 21.42 1.46 34.16
C VAL A 14 22.30 2.07 33.07
N GLY A 15 23.38 2.75 33.44
CA GLY A 15 24.33 3.34 32.49
C GLY A 15 24.95 2.32 31.55
N PHE A 16 25.32 1.14 32.06
CA PHE A 16 25.83 0.05 31.25
C PHE A 16 24.77 -0.47 30.26
N VAL A 17 23.56 -0.76 30.75
CA VAL A 17 22.44 -1.23 29.91
C VAL A 17 22.11 -0.23 28.81
N THR A 18 22.02 1.07 29.14
CA THR A 18 21.75 2.11 28.14
C THR A 18 22.88 2.23 27.14
N THR A 19 24.14 2.12 27.57
CA THR A 19 25.30 2.20 26.67
C THR A 19 25.30 1.03 25.68
N VAL A 20 25.07 -0.20 26.17
CA VAL A 20 24.97 -1.39 25.32
C VAL A 20 23.82 -1.23 24.31
N LEU A 21 22.65 -0.77 24.76
CA LEU A 21 21.50 -0.53 23.89
C LEU A 21 21.83 0.53 22.80
N SER A 22 22.45 1.64 23.18
CA SER A 22 22.86 2.69 22.24
C SER A 22 23.85 2.19 21.20
N VAL A 23 24.85 1.39 21.60
CA VAL A 23 25.82 0.79 20.67
C VAL A 23 25.11 -0.12 19.67
N VAL A 24 24.18 -0.97 20.12
CA VAL A 24 23.40 -1.85 19.24
C VAL A 24 22.54 -1.05 18.25
N ILE A 25 21.86 0.00 18.72
CA ILE A 25 21.04 0.87 17.86
C ILE A 25 21.90 1.56 16.80
N ILE A 26 23.07 2.08 17.17
CA ILE A 26 23.98 2.76 16.23
C ILE A 26 24.50 1.76 15.18
N LEU A 27 24.96 0.58 15.61
CA LEU A 27 25.46 -0.44 14.68
C LEU A 27 24.37 -0.91 13.71
N THR A 28 23.16 -1.18 14.22
CA THR A 28 22.04 -1.60 13.37
C THR A 28 21.59 -0.50 12.41
N ALA A 29 21.62 0.77 12.83
CA ALA A 29 21.34 1.91 11.96
C ALA A 29 22.37 2.05 10.83
N LEU A 30 23.67 1.95 11.16
CA LEU A 30 24.76 1.99 10.18
C LEU A 30 24.65 0.83 9.18
N ILE A 31 24.45 -0.40 9.66
CA ILE A 31 24.26 -1.58 8.81
C ILE A 31 23.05 -1.41 7.88
N SER A 32 21.92 -0.94 8.42
CA SER A 32 20.70 -0.70 7.63
C SER A 32 20.87 0.36 6.56
N TRP A 33 21.71 1.38 6.83
CA TRP A 33 22.10 2.39 5.85
C TRP A 33 22.99 1.79 4.75
N PHE A 34 24.05 1.08 5.12
CA PHE A 34 24.99 0.45 4.16
C PHE A 34 24.32 -0.60 3.27
N LEU A 35 23.39 -1.38 3.83
CA LEU A 35 22.66 -2.42 3.08
C LEU A 35 21.49 -1.87 2.26
N GLY A 36 21.19 -0.56 2.34
CA GLY A 36 20.04 0.02 1.63
C GLY A 36 18.69 -0.52 2.11
N ILE A 37 18.62 -1.10 3.30
CA ILE A 37 17.38 -1.61 3.91
C ILE A 37 16.53 -0.45 4.44
N TYR A 38 17.17 0.62 4.92
CA TYR A 38 16.50 1.81 5.42
C TYR A 38 15.44 2.41 4.47
N PRO A 39 15.73 2.65 3.16
CA PRO A 39 14.71 3.15 2.25
C PRO A 39 13.53 2.18 2.07
N LEU A 40 13.75 0.87 2.12
CA LEU A 40 12.67 -0.13 2.04
C LEU A 40 11.77 -0.05 3.28
N LEU A 41 12.35 -0.10 4.48
CA LEU A 41 11.59 0.01 5.74
C LEU A 41 10.85 1.34 5.82
N LYS A 42 11.48 2.44 5.38
CA LYS A 42 10.85 3.75 5.30
C LYS A 42 9.67 3.73 4.32
N ARG A 43 9.82 3.14 3.13
CA ARG A 43 8.73 2.96 2.18
C ARG A 43 7.60 2.17 2.83
N PHE A 44 7.82 0.97 3.34
CA PHE A 44 6.79 0.15 3.99
C PHE A 44 6.10 0.83 5.18
N GLY A 45 6.87 1.41 6.10
CA GLY A 45 6.34 2.04 7.31
C GLY A 45 5.53 3.29 7.01
N LEU A 46 6.01 4.14 6.09
CA LEU A 46 5.26 5.32 5.64
C LEU A 46 4.05 4.96 4.78
N ALA A 47 4.10 3.85 4.03
CA ALA A 47 2.98 3.31 3.27
C ALA A 47 1.73 3.15 4.13
N ARG A 48 1.83 2.37 5.21
CA ARG A 48 0.71 2.12 6.13
C ARG A 48 0.22 3.41 6.81
N TRP A 49 1.12 4.33 7.11
CA TRP A 49 0.81 5.47 7.99
C TRP A 49 0.27 6.69 7.24
N LYS A 50 0.79 6.97 6.04
CA LYS A 50 0.50 8.19 5.28
C LYS A 50 -0.17 7.96 3.93
N ARG A 51 -0.02 6.78 3.33
CA ARG A 51 -0.53 6.56 1.97
C ARG A 51 -2.04 6.42 2.00
N ASN A 52 -2.70 7.18 1.13
CA ASN A 52 -4.11 7.03 0.86
C ASN A 52 -4.29 6.06 -0.30
N ILE A 53 -5.35 5.25 -0.23
CA ILE A 53 -5.77 4.37 -1.33
C ILE A 53 -7.16 4.81 -1.79
N ALA A 54 -7.26 5.13 -3.07
CA ALA A 54 -8.54 5.33 -3.72
C ALA A 54 -9.11 3.98 -4.13
N ILE A 55 -10.40 3.76 -3.89
CA ILE A 55 -11.14 2.63 -4.45
C ILE A 55 -12.10 3.19 -5.49
N ALA A 56 -11.82 2.94 -6.76
CA ALA A 56 -12.74 3.23 -7.85
C ALA A 56 -13.70 2.05 -7.98
N ALA A 57 -14.95 2.24 -7.55
CA ALA A 57 -15.98 1.19 -7.55
C ALA A 57 -17.38 1.78 -7.32
N ASP A 58 -18.40 1.04 -7.75
CA ASP A 58 -19.78 1.23 -7.28
C ASP A 58 -19.90 0.93 -5.77
N ASP A 59 -21.03 1.27 -5.16
CA ASP A 59 -21.18 1.30 -3.69
C ASP A 59 -21.02 -0.07 -3.02
N ASP A 60 -21.54 -1.14 -3.61
CA ASP A 60 -21.44 -2.49 -3.03
C ASP A 60 -20.01 -3.06 -3.11
N PRO A 61 -19.32 -3.07 -4.27
CA PRO A 61 -17.94 -3.51 -4.35
C PRO A 61 -17.00 -2.65 -3.51
N TYR A 62 -17.24 -1.32 -3.44
CA TYR A 62 -16.47 -0.42 -2.59
C TYR A 62 -16.48 -0.88 -1.13
N ASN A 63 -17.67 -1.12 -0.56
CA ASN A 63 -17.80 -1.52 0.84
C ASN A 63 -17.13 -2.88 1.12
N SER A 64 -17.25 -3.83 0.19
CA SER A 64 -16.60 -5.14 0.28
C SER A 64 -15.08 -5.02 0.27
N LEU A 65 -14.52 -4.28 -0.69
CA LEU A 65 -13.07 -4.08 -0.82
C LEU A 65 -12.51 -3.27 0.35
N LYS A 66 -13.19 -2.20 0.77
CA LYS A 66 -12.81 -1.41 1.95
C LYS A 66 -12.71 -2.28 3.20
N ASN A 67 -13.68 -3.18 3.40
CA ASN A 67 -13.69 -4.10 4.53
C ASN A 67 -12.48 -5.03 4.51
N ASP A 68 -12.11 -5.58 3.35
CA ASP A 68 -10.92 -6.43 3.20
C ASP A 68 -9.62 -5.69 3.53
N LEU A 69 -9.46 -4.48 2.99
CA LEU A 69 -8.27 -3.66 3.24
C LEU A 69 -8.13 -3.27 4.71
N THR A 70 -9.25 -2.99 5.36
CA THR A 70 -9.29 -2.61 6.78
C THR A 70 -9.01 -3.82 7.67
N LYS A 71 -9.60 -4.99 7.37
CA LYS A 71 -9.36 -6.25 8.10
C LYS A 71 -7.93 -6.76 7.97
N ALA A 72 -7.30 -6.55 6.81
CA ALA A 72 -5.89 -6.88 6.60
C ALA A 72 -4.94 -5.92 7.35
N GLU A 73 -5.47 -4.85 7.96
CA GLU A 73 -4.75 -3.78 8.65
C GLU A 73 -3.65 -3.08 7.83
N VAL A 74 -3.66 -3.25 6.50
CA VAL A 74 -2.67 -2.66 5.60
C VAL A 74 -2.87 -1.15 5.47
N PHE A 75 -4.14 -0.71 5.51
CA PHE A 75 -4.51 0.69 5.47
C PHE A 75 -5.33 1.07 6.70
N ARG A 76 -5.18 2.32 7.14
CA ARG A 76 -6.11 2.92 8.10
C ARG A 76 -7.37 3.30 7.36
N GLU A 77 -8.53 3.05 7.97
CA GLU A 77 -9.82 3.33 7.35
C GLU A 77 -9.93 4.77 6.83
N LYS A 78 -9.43 5.75 7.60
CA LYS A 78 -9.42 7.18 7.22
C LYS A 78 -8.57 7.51 5.97
N ASN A 79 -7.69 6.60 5.56
CA ASN A 79 -6.83 6.74 4.38
C ASN A 79 -7.47 6.08 3.14
N ILE A 80 -8.66 5.47 3.27
CA ILE A 80 -9.39 4.82 2.19
C ILE A 80 -10.55 5.74 1.79
N TYR A 81 -10.66 6.05 0.50
CA TYR A 81 -11.77 6.85 -0.03
C TYR A 81 -12.28 6.28 -1.35
N GLN A 82 -13.55 6.57 -1.66
CA GLN A 82 -14.21 6.08 -2.86
C GLN A 82 -14.08 7.07 -4.02
N ILE A 83 -13.89 6.55 -5.23
CA ILE A 83 -14.06 7.29 -6.48
C ILE A 83 -15.22 6.64 -7.25
N LYS A 84 -16.22 7.45 -7.62
CA LYS A 84 -17.39 6.99 -8.38
C LYS A 84 -17.25 7.38 -9.86
N LYS A 85 -18.13 6.82 -10.70
CA LYS A 85 -18.21 7.10 -12.15
C LYS A 85 -18.27 8.59 -12.50
N ASN A 86 -18.96 9.39 -11.69
CA ASN A 86 -19.08 10.84 -11.89
C ASN A 86 -17.85 11.64 -11.42
N SER A 87 -16.86 10.99 -10.79
CA SER A 87 -15.70 11.65 -10.18
C SER A 87 -14.37 11.07 -10.63
N LEU A 88 -14.31 10.42 -11.81
CA LEU A 88 -13.10 9.82 -12.38
C LEU A 88 -11.93 10.81 -12.57
N SER A 89 -12.20 12.12 -12.55
CA SER A 89 -11.14 13.15 -12.57
C SER A 89 -10.26 13.13 -11.31
N GLN A 90 -10.79 12.71 -10.16
CA GLN A 90 -10.07 12.63 -8.88
C GLN A 90 -8.94 11.58 -8.88
N ILE A 91 -8.96 10.67 -9.87
CA ILE A 91 -7.91 9.67 -10.07
C ILE A 91 -6.55 10.34 -10.30
N LYS A 92 -6.54 11.53 -10.90
CA LYS A 92 -5.32 12.31 -11.13
C LYS A 92 -4.61 12.71 -9.85
N ASP A 93 -5.29 12.71 -8.71
CA ASP A 93 -4.72 13.08 -7.41
C ASP A 93 -4.33 11.85 -6.57
N SER A 94 -4.51 10.65 -7.13
CA SER A 94 -4.33 9.38 -6.42
C SER A 94 -3.00 8.72 -6.77
N SER A 95 -2.18 8.42 -5.75
CA SER A 95 -0.92 7.68 -5.93
C SER A 95 -1.09 6.15 -5.88
N LEU A 96 -2.23 5.66 -5.38
CA LEU A 96 -2.59 4.24 -5.35
C LEU A 96 -4.09 4.11 -5.54
N VAL A 97 -4.49 3.34 -6.55
CA VAL A 97 -5.89 3.14 -6.91
C VAL A 97 -6.17 1.65 -7.03
N LEU A 98 -7.20 1.19 -6.31
CA LEU A 98 -7.82 -0.11 -6.50
C LEU A 98 -9.09 0.10 -7.32
N ILE A 99 -9.14 -0.50 -8.50
CA ILE A 99 -10.24 -0.37 -9.45
C ILE A 99 -11.02 -1.67 -9.46
N ASP A 100 -12.29 -1.64 -9.10
CA ASP A 100 -13.20 -2.74 -9.42
C ASP A 100 -13.57 -2.64 -10.90
N TYR A 101 -13.03 -3.54 -11.73
CA TYR A 101 -13.19 -3.45 -13.19
C TYR A 101 -14.66 -3.52 -13.62
N GLN A 102 -15.46 -4.36 -12.95
CA GLN A 102 -16.86 -4.61 -13.29
C GLN A 102 -17.78 -3.44 -12.96
N SER A 103 -17.35 -2.55 -12.07
CA SER A 103 -18.05 -1.31 -11.81
C SER A 103 -18.04 -0.38 -13.02
N PHE A 104 -17.16 -0.53 -14.02
CA PHE A 104 -17.01 0.45 -15.10
C PHE A 104 -17.16 -0.16 -16.51
N SER A 105 -17.65 0.65 -17.45
CA SER A 105 -17.58 0.38 -18.88
C SER A 105 -16.15 0.53 -19.41
N GLU A 106 -15.85 -0.07 -20.57
CA GLU A 106 -14.52 0.03 -21.19
C GLU A 106 -14.07 1.48 -21.45
N ASP A 107 -14.99 2.37 -21.84
CA ASP A 107 -14.66 3.78 -22.08
C ASP A 107 -14.32 4.53 -20.77
N GLU A 108 -14.97 4.15 -19.67
CA GLU A 108 -14.63 4.63 -18.33
C GLU A 108 -13.28 4.06 -17.88
N ILE A 109 -12.97 2.79 -18.15
CA ILE A 109 -11.65 2.21 -17.89
C ILE A 109 -10.55 2.94 -18.67
N LYS A 110 -10.77 3.25 -19.96
CA LYS A 110 -9.84 4.07 -20.75
C LYS A 110 -9.67 5.46 -20.15
N THR A 111 -10.74 6.04 -19.62
CA THR A 111 -10.68 7.34 -18.93
C THR A 111 -9.86 7.26 -17.64
N ILE A 112 -10.03 6.18 -16.87
CA ILE A 112 -9.24 5.87 -15.66
C ILE A 112 -7.75 5.79 -16.02
N LEU A 113 -7.40 5.01 -17.05
CA LEU A 113 -6.01 4.85 -17.51
C LEU A 113 -5.42 6.18 -17.99
N ARG A 114 -6.16 6.98 -18.76
CA ARG A 114 -5.71 8.31 -19.22
C ARG A 114 -5.47 9.30 -18.08
N ASN A 115 -6.18 9.16 -16.97
CA ASN A 115 -6.02 10.01 -15.78
C ASN A 115 -4.93 9.51 -14.83
N LYS A 116 -4.30 8.38 -15.13
CA LYS A 116 -3.24 7.79 -14.29
C LYS A 116 -1.99 8.67 -14.27
N GLN A 117 -1.47 8.93 -13.08
CA GLN A 117 -0.15 9.52 -12.93
C GLN A 117 0.95 8.48 -13.25
N ASN A 118 2.06 8.92 -13.84
CA ASN A 118 3.15 8.03 -14.27
C ASN A 118 3.72 7.14 -13.14
N LYS A 119 3.75 7.65 -11.91
CA LYS A 119 4.26 6.94 -10.72
C LYS A 119 3.18 6.31 -9.84
N ALA A 120 1.90 6.45 -10.19
CA ALA A 120 0.80 5.91 -9.42
C ALA A 120 0.62 4.41 -9.67
N GLY A 121 0.28 3.68 -8.60
CA GLY A 121 0.02 2.24 -8.65
C GLY A 121 -1.45 1.95 -8.88
N PHE A 122 -1.77 1.21 -9.94
CA PHE A 122 -3.15 0.85 -10.28
C PHE A 122 -3.33 -0.66 -10.18
N ILE A 123 -4.35 -1.09 -9.45
CA ILE A 123 -4.70 -2.49 -9.27
C ILE A 123 -6.11 -2.68 -9.81
N PHE A 124 -6.24 -3.34 -10.95
CA PHE A 124 -7.53 -3.72 -11.52
C PHE A 124 -7.96 -5.05 -10.92
N TYR A 125 -8.93 -4.99 -10.01
CA TYR A 125 -9.57 -6.17 -9.46
C TYR A 125 -10.68 -6.64 -10.41
N PHE A 126 -10.56 -7.90 -10.83
CA PHE A 126 -11.54 -8.54 -11.70
C PHE A 126 -11.72 -9.99 -11.29
N PRO A 127 -12.66 -10.31 -10.38
CA PRO A 127 -12.87 -11.68 -9.96
C PRO A 127 -13.37 -12.52 -11.14
N GLU A 128 -12.48 -13.34 -11.72
CA GLU A 128 -12.79 -14.17 -12.92
C GLU A 128 -13.97 -15.14 -12.71
N PHE A 129 -14.31 -15.45 -11.46
CA PHE A 129 -15.38 -16.39 -11.12
C PHE A 129 -16.74 -15.74 -10.91
N GLU A 130 -16.82 -14.40 -10.84
CA GLU A 130 -18.06 -13.68 -10.55
C GLU A 130 -18.13 -12.39 -11.37
N PRO A 131 -19.05 -12.24 -12.35
CA PRO A 131 -19.96 -13.26 -12.88
C PRO A 131 -19.24 -14.31 -13.73
N ALA A 132 -19.70 -15.56 -13.66
CA ALA A 132 -19.17 -16.65 -14.47
C ALA A 132 -19.15 -16.30 -15.97
N ASN A 133 -18.05 -16.65 -16.65
CA ASN A 133 -17.80 -16.39 -18.08
C ASN A 133 -17.64 -14.92 -18.49
N THR A 134 -17.44 -14.01 -17.54
CA THR A 134 -17.00 -12.65 -17.87
C THR A 134 -15.48 -12.66 -18.02
N MET A 135 -14.96 -12.11 -19.11
CA MET A 135 -13.52 -11.93 -19.32
C MET A 135 -13.27 -10.47 -19.69
N ILE A 136 -12.15 -9.92 -19.21
CA ILE A 136 -11.67 -8.64 -19.73
C ILE A 136 -11.29 -8.85 -21.21
N PRO A 137 -11.79 -8.01 -22.15
CA PRO A 137 -11.40 -8.08 -23.55
C PRO A 137 -9.88 -8.03 -23.70
N LYS A 138 -9.35 -8.80 -24.65
CA LYS A 138 -7.91 -8.94 -24.85
C LYS A 138 -7.23 -7.60 -25.09
N GLU A 139 -7.86 -6.73 -25.86
CA GLU A 139 -7.39 -5.39 -26.19
C GLU A 139 -7.28 -4.53 -24.93
N MET A 140 -8.27 -4.62 -24.04
CA MET A 140 -8.27 -3.90 -22.78
C MET A 140 -7.21 -4.45 -21.81
N LEU A 141 -7.03 -5.77 -21.75
CA LEU A 141 -5.93 -6.38 -20.98
C LEU A 141 -4.56 -5.90 -21.45
N ILE A 142 -4.36 -5.76 -22.77
CA ILE A 142 -3.11 -5.23 -23.33
C ILE A 142 -2.92 -3.78 -22.92
N GLU A 143 -3.97 -2.95 -23.01
CA GLU A 143 -3.91 -1.55 -22.60
C GLU A 143 -3.57 -1.39 -21.12
N ILE A 144 -4.22 -2.15 -20.24
CA ILE A 144 -3.96 -2.15 -18.80
C ILE A 144 -2.52 -2.62 -18.49
N ASN A 145 -2.06 -3.71 -19.10
CA ASN A 145 -0.74 -4.28 -18.80
C ASN A 145 0.43 -3.49 -19.38
N ASN A 146 0.19 -2.62 -20.38
CA ASN A 146 1.23 -1.74 -20.92
C ASN A 146 1.46 -0.50 -20.06
N GLU A 147 0.59 -0.21 -19.10
CA GLU A 147 0.75 0.93 -18.20
C GLU A 147 1.70 0.61 -17.02
N PRO A 148 2.75 1.42 -16.77
CA PRO A 148 3.69 1.19 -15.67
C PRO A 148 2.99 1.11 -14.31
N PHE A 149 3.45 0.24 -13.42
CA PHE A 149 2.89 0.06 -12.07
C PHE A 149 1.41 -0.32 -12.04
N THR A 150 0.93 -0.95 -13.10
CA THR A 150 -0.43 -1.45 -13.21
C THR A 150 -0.43 -2.97 -13.12
N THR A 151 -1.41 -3.53 -12.43
CA THR A 151 -1.59 -4.99 -12.37
C THR A 151 -3.06 -5.36 -12.40
N VAL A 152 -3.36 -6.54 -12.94
CA VAL A 152 -4.70 -7.15 -12.94
C VAL A 152 -4.70 -8.29 -11.94
N VAL A 153 -5.69 -8.29 -11.04
CA VAL A 153 -5.82 -9.25 -9.95
C VAL A 153 -7.14 -9.96 -10.04
N ASN A 154 -7.06 -11.27 -10.30
CA ASN A 154 -8.24 -12.09 -10.55
C ASN A 154 -8.71 -12.90 -9.34
N PHE A 155 -7.91 -12.91 -8.27
CA PHE A 155 -8.18 -13.68 -7.06
C PHE A 155 -8.20 -12.76 -5.84
N ARG A 156 -9.30 -12.81 -5.09
CA ARG A 156 -9.45 -12.06 -3.83
C ARG A 156 -8.33 -12.36 -2.83
N GLY A 157 -7.89 -13.63 -2.75
CA GLY A 157 -6.78 -14.05 -1.88
C GLY A 157 -5.41 -13.48 -2.26
N ARG A 158 -5.23 -13.00 -3.49
CA ARG A 158 -4.00 -12.32 -3.95
C ARG A 158 -4.06 -10.81 -3.83
N LEU A 159 -5.26 -10.25 -3.66
CA LEU A 159 -5.50 -8.81 -3.70
C LEU A 159 -4.59 -8.03 -2.75
N ILE A 160 -4.50 -8.45 -1.50
CA ILE A 160 -3.66 -7.77 -0.51
C ILE A 160 -2.18 -7.85 -0.90
N ASN A 161 -1.72 -9.02 -1.39
CA ASN A 161 -0.33 -9.20 -1.80
C ASN A 161 0.01 -8.26 -2.97
N ASP A 162 -0.84 -8.22 -3.99
CA ASP A 162 -0.61 -7.41 -5.19
C ASP A 162 -0.71 -5.90 -4.89
N ILE A 163 -1.56 -5.49 -3.93
CA ILE A 163 -1.60 -4.11 -3.42
C ILE A 163 -0.31 -3.76 -2.68
N VAL A 164 0.19 -4.64 -1.81
CA VAL A 164 1.44 -4.41 -1.06
C VAL A 164 2.63 -4.33 -2.01
N VAL A 165 2.73 -5.24 -2.98
CA VAL A 165 3.80 -5.23 -4.00
C VAL A 165 3.75 -3.95 -4.82
N THR A 166 2.57 -3.55 -5.30
CA THR A 166 2.37 -2.31 -6.06
C THR A 166 2.74 -1.07 -5.23
N MET A 167 2.43 -1.08 -3.94
CA MET A 167 2.75 0.01 -3.03
C MET A 167 4.25 0.19 -2.79
N ILE A 168 5.04 -0.90 -2.82
CA ILE A 168 6.51 -0.83 -2.66
C ILE A 168 7.19 -0.39 -3.96
N SER A 169 6.65 -0.81 -5.11
CA SER A 169 7.21 -0.52 -6.43
C SER A 169 6.97 0.91 -6.90
N THR A 170 5.99 1.60 -6.33
CA THR A 170 5.59 2.97 -6.69
C THR A 170 6.20 4.04 -5.76
N SER A 171 6.32 5.28 -6.26
CA SER A 171 6.88 6.40 -5.48
C SER A 171 5.86 7.07 -4.57
N TYR A 172 6.38 7.80 -3.58
CA TYR A 172 5.61 8.63 -2.64
C TYR A 172 5.48 10.10 -3.11
N ASP A 173 5.97 10.41 -4.31
CA ASP A 173 6.03 11.76 -4.90
C ASP A 173 4.99 11.95 -6.00
#